data_AF-A0A7X0PHY7-F1
#
_entry.id   AF-A0A7X0PHY7-F1
#
_cell.length_a   1.000
_cell.length_b   1.000
_cell.length_c   1.000
_cell.angle_alpha   90.00
_cell.angle_beta   90.00
_cell.angle_gamma   90.00
#
_symmetry.space_group_name_H-M   'P 1'
#
loop_
_entity.id
_entity.type
_entity.pdbx_description
1 polymer ?
#
loop_
_entity_poly.entity_id
_entity_poly.type
_entity_poly.pdbx_seq_one_letter_code
_entity_poly.pdbx_strand_id
1 'polypeptide(L)'
;MTQPTDPYDPAETTQPAALAADYADTTQPAELDGSGGSPGAEPDQDAPPEVVRLIAAITAIPGVTQAQLDNTYLPDVALADLSLPNGPHADLPIAALRRSSGALGNELLLSLEFRIQRNEGGLRAAEFLSWWVREQSRLGENMQLRTLGQPPMVAGEQQLGRTLRFTIDWFYTDTSEDMANVLSAIGGKALALELATEMYKDAF
;
A
#
# COMPACT_ATOMS: atom_id res chain seq x y z
N MET A 1 40.46 18.36 36.96
CA MET A 1 39.16 18.43 36.23
C MET A 1 39.48 18.55 34.75
N THR A 2 39.58 17.42 34.07
CA THR A 2 39.87 17.31 32.64
C THR A 2 38.55 17.03 31.93
N GLN A 3 38.16 17.87 30.96
CA GLN A 3 36.98 17.61 30.13
C GLN A 3 37.24 16.41 29.21
N PRO A 4 36.23 15.57 28.90
CA PRO A 4 36.35 14.58 27.86
C PRO A 4 36.21 15.24 26.48
N THR A 5 37.12 14.88 25.58
CA THR A 5 37.08 15.22 24.15
C THR A 5 35.98 14.42 23.45
N ASP A 6 35.10 15.13 22.76
CA ASP A 6 34.03 14.61 21.90
C ASP A 6 34.64 14.05 20.59
N PRO A 7 34.42 12.78 20.20
CA PRO A 7 34.84 12.28 18.90
C PRO A 7 33.60 12.14 18.01
N TYR A 8 33.16 13.23 17.39
CA TYR A 8 32.30 13.16 16.22
C TYR A 8 32.99 13.87 15.06
N ASP A 9 33.72 13.07 14.28
CA ASP A 9 34.20 13.41 12.96
C ASP A 9 33.10 12.99 11.97
N PRO A 10 32.39 13.93 11.30
CA PRO A 10 31.43 13.55 10.28
C PRO A 10 32.22 13.15 9.04
N ALA A 11 32.53 11.85 8.94
CA ALA A 11 33.01 11.26 7.71
C ALA A 11 32.08 11.67 6.55
N GLU A 12 32.73 12.07 5.46
CA GLU A 12 32.19 12.56 4.19
C GLU A 12 30.79 12.00 3.85
N THR A 13 29.80 12.89 3.88
CA THR A 13 28.52 12.70 3.22
C THR A 13 28.73 12.60 1.71
N THR A 14 28.91 11.38 1.22
CA THR A 14 28.67 11.05 -0.19
C THR A 14 27.16 10.95 -0.39
N GLN A 15 26.58 12.05 -0.86
CA GLN A 15 25.18 12.24 -1.21
C GLN A 15 24.87 11.67 -2.63
N PRO A 16 23.59 11.56 -3.04
CA PRO A 16 22.91 10.35 -3.50
C PRO A 16 22.86 10.22 -5.03
N ALA A 17 23.97 10.48 -5.73
CA ALA A 17 23.98 10.50 -7.19
C ALA A 17 23.71 9.13 -7.85
N ALA A 18 24.03 8.02 -7.17
CA ALA A 18 23.89 6.68 -7.73
C ALA A 18 22.42 6.21 -7.86
N LEU A 19 21.51 6.68 -6.99
CA LEU A 19 20.09 6.31 -7.05
C LEU A 19 19.33 6.95 -8.22
N ALA A 20 19.82 8.08 -8.75
CA ALA A 20 19.20 8.76 -9.87
C ALA A 20 19.54 8.11 -11.24
N ALA A 21 20.70 7.44 -11.32
CA ALA A 21 21.18 6.82 -12.56
C ALA A 21 20.37 5.57 -12.93
N ASP A 22 19.98 4.75 -11.95
CA ASP A 22 19.13 3.56 -12.20
C ASP A 22 17.71 3.91 -12.67
N TYR A 23 17.24 5.14 -12.39
CA TYR A 23 15.99 5.66 -12.94
C TYR A 23 16.13 6.18 -14.38
N ALA A 24 17.34 6.53 -14.83
CA ALA A 24 17.57 7.14 -16.14
C ALA A 24 17.82 6.10 -17.25
N ASP A 25 18.33 4.91 -16.90
CA ASP A 25 18.89 3.95 -17.88
C ASP A 25 17.88 2.90 -18.40
N THR A 26 16.58 3.00 -18.04
CA THR A 26 15.55 2.04 -18.49
C THR A 26 14.39 2.65 -19.28
N THR A 27 14.45 3.92 -19.64
CA THR A 27 13.40 4.54 -20.46
C THR A 27 13.89 4.87 -21.86
N GLN A 28 13.67 3.92 -22.77
CA GLN A 28 13.42 4.25 -24.17
C GLN A 28 12.22 5.22 -24.20
N PRO A 29 12.26 6.33 -24.95
CA PRO A 29 11.20 7.33 -24.91
C PRO A 29 9.90 6.67 -25.37
N ALA A 30 8.96 6.50 -24.44
CA ALA A 30 7.59 6.18 -24.81
C ALA A 30 7.10 7.34 -25.67
N GLU A 31 6.86 7.04 -26.94
CA GLU A 31 6.12 7.91 -27.83
C GLU A 31 4.84 8.31 -27.09
N LEU A 32 4.60 9.62 -27.02
CA LEU A 32 3.32 10.19 -26.61
C LEU A 32 2.29 9.86 -27.70
N ASP A 33 1.94 8.58 -27.83
CA ASP A 33 0.75 8.14 -28.53
C ASP A 33 -0.38 7.98 -27.51
N GLY A 34 -1.57 8.41 -27.91
CA GLY A 34 -2.76 8.26 -27.11
C GLY A 34 -3.06 6.77 -26.87
N SER A 35 -3.75 6.52 -25.74
CA SER A 35 -4.21 5.22 -25.24
C SER A 35 -3.20 4.44 -24.37
N GLY A 36 -3.62 4.11 -23.15
CA GLY A 36 -2.83 3.34 -22.20
C GLY A 36 -2.87 3.85 -20.75
N GLY A 37 -3.73 4.81 -20.40
CA GLY A 37 -4.27 4.74 -19.04
C GLY A 37 -4.93 3.37 -18.92
N SER A 38 -4.57 2.56 -17.92
CA SER A 38 -5.49 1.48 -17.52
C SER A 38 -6.81 2.22 -17.27
N PRO A 39 -7.82 2.03 -18.16
CA PRO A 39 -9.13 2.59 -17.89
C PRO A 39 -9.49 2.02 -16.53
N GLY A 40 -9.92 2.86 -15.59
CA GLY A 40 -10.16 2.45 -14.19
C GLY A 40 -10.74 1.06 -14.20
N ALA A 41 -9.96 0.08 -13.70
CA ALA A 41 -10.11 -1.32 -14.06
C ALA A 41 -11.59 -1.65 -14.01
N GLU A 42 -12.17 -2.03 -15.17
CA GLU A 42 -13.54 -2.52 -15.17
C GLU A 42 -13.58 -3.59 -14.08
N PRO A 43 -14.55 -3.52 -13.14
CA PRO A 43 -14.60 -4.48 -12.06
C PRO A 43 -14.57 -5.86 -12.68
N ASP A 44 -13.55 -6.64 -12.30
CA ASP A 44 -13.37 -8.00 -12.77
C ASP A 44 -14.68 -8.74 -12.54
N GLN A 45 -15.41 -9.02 -13.62
CA GLN A 45 -16.78 -9.56 -13.55
C GLN A 45 -16.79 -10.98 -12.96
N ASP A 46 -15.62 -11.60 -12.83
CA ASP A 46 -15.42 -12.93 -12.25
C ASP A 46 -14.82 -12.89 -10.83
N ALA A 47 -14.63 -11.71 -10.23
CA ALA A 47 -14.09 -11.60 -8.87
C ALA A 47 -15.05 -12.21 -7.82
N PRO A 48 -14.52 -12.89 -6.78
CA PRO A 48 -15.34 -13.42 -5.70
C PRO A 48 -16.21 -12.33 -5.03
N PRO A 49 -17.45 -12.65 -4.63
CA PRO A 49 -18.39 -11.64 -4.12
C PRO A 49 -17.87 -10.94 -2.86
N GLU A 50 -17.07 -11.61 -2.03
CA GLU A 50 -16.45 -11.02 -0.83
C GLU A 50 -15.43 -9.95 -1.20
N VAL A 51 -14.64 -10.18 -2.25
CA VAL A 51 -13.67 -9.21 -2.79
C VAL A 51 -14.40 -7.99 -3.33
N VAL A 52 -15.42 -8.22 -4.17
CA VAL A 52 -16.25 -7.15 -4.74
C VAL A 52 -16.88 -6.31 -3.63
N ARG A 53 -17.41 -6.96 -2.58
CA ARG A 53 -18.03 -6.29 -1.44
C ARG A 53 -17.03 -5.43 -0.66
N LEU A 54 -15.82 -5.93 -0.41
CA LEU A 54 -14.79 -5.17 0.31
C LEU A 54 -14.35 -3.92 -0.49
N ILE A 55 -14.13 -4.07 -1.80
CA ILE A 55 -13.82 -2.95 -2.70
C ILE A 55 -14.95 -1.92 -2.67
N ALA A 56 -16.21 -2.38 -2.75
CA ALA A 56 -17.38 -1.51 -2.68
C ALA A 56 -17.48 -0.78 -1.33
N ALA A 57 -17.22 -1.46 -0.22
CA ALA A 57 -17.24 -0.88 1.12
C ALA A 57 -16.20 0.23 1.29
N ILE A 58 -14.97 0.04 0.79
CA ILE A 58 -13.93 1.08 0.80
C ILE A 58 -14.35 2.25 -0.09
N THR A 59 -14.81 1.96 -1.30
CA THR A 59 -15.20 2.99 -2.29
C THR A 59 -16.40 3.81 -1.83
N ALA A 60 -17.28 3.24 -1.02
CA ALA A 60 -18.45 3.93 -0.47
C ALA A 60 -18.11 4.99 0.60
N ILE A 61 -16.87 5.00 1.13
CA ILE A 61 -16.45 5.99 2.13
C ILE A 61 -16.37 7.38 1.48
N PRO A 62 -17.09 8.40 2.00
CA PRO A 62 -17.03 9.74 1.45
C PRO A 62 -15.59 10.27 1.42
N GLY A 63 -15.13 10.68 0.24
CA GLY A 63 -13.76 11.15 0.01
C GLY A 63 -12.81 10.11 -0.58
N VAL A 64 -13.19 8.84 -0.66
CA VAL A 64 -12.50 7.83 -1.49
C VAL A 64 -12.95 7.96 -2.95
N THR A 65 -12.03 7.77 -3.90
CA THR A 65 -12.33 7.86 -5.34
C THR A 65 -12.17 6.54 -6.08
N GLN A 66 -11.28 5.68 -5.61
CA GLN A 66 -10.97 4.39 -6.22
C GLN A 66 -10.48 3.43 -5.14
N ALA A 67 -10.77 2.14 -5.30
CA ALA A 67 -10.18 1.07 -4.51
C ALA A 67 -9.99 -0.19 -5.37
N GLN A 68 -9.00 -0.98 -5.02
CA GLN A 68 -8.74 -2.31 -5.58
C GLN A 68 -8.17 -3.21 -4.50
N LEU A 69 -8.27 -4.53 -4.70
CA LEU A 69 -7.66 -5.52 -3.83
C LEU A 69 -6.73 -6.40 -4.66
N ASP A 70 -5.47 -6.41 -4.29
CA ASP A 70 -4.47 -7.34 -4.80
C ASP A 70 -4.08 -8.34 -3.71
N ASN A 71 -3.53 -9.48 -4.13
CA ASN A 71 -2.95 -10.45 -3.22
C ASN A 71 -1.54 -10.86 -3.65
N THR A 72 -0.71 -11.23 -2.68
CA THR A 72 0.63 -11.74 -2.92
C THR A 72 0.94 -12.81 -1.90
N TYR A 73 1.25 -14.01 -2.38
CA TYR A 73 1.76 -15.07 -1.51
C TYR A 73 3.20 -14.75 -1.12
N LEU A 74 3.39 -14.31 0.13
CA LEU A 74 4.67 -13.74 0.57
C LEU A 74 5.81 -14.76 0.67
N PRO A 75 5.59 -16.05 1.00
CA PRO A 75 6.68 -17.04 1.04
C PRO A 75 7.45 -17.19 -0.28
N ASP A 76 6.84 -16.83 -1.42
CA ASP A 76 7.49 -16.87 -2.73
C ASP A 76 8.32 -15.61 -3.05
N VAL A 77 8.27 -14.59 -2.18
CA VAL A 77 9.01 -13.33 -2.36
C VAL A 77 10.37 -13.42 -1.66
N ALA A 78 11.47 -13.35 -2.42
CA ALA A 78 12.79 -13.32 -1.83
C ALA A 78 13.15 -11.92 -1.30
N LEU A 79 13.93 -11.85 -0.21
CA LEU A 79 14.40 -10.57 0.35
C LEU A 79 15.18 -9.71 -0.66
N ALA A 80 15.87 -10.34 -1.61
CA ALA A 80 16.59 -9.65 -2.67
C ALA A 80 15.64 -8.86 -3.58
N ASP A 81 14.44 -9.39 -3.83
CA ASP A 81 13.44 -8.81 -4.72
C ASP A 81 12.89 -7.48 -4.17
N LEU A 82 12.92 -7.31 -2.85
CA LEU A 82 12.54 -6.07 -2.14
C LEU A 82 13.48 -4.88 -2.40
N SER A 83 14.56 -5.09 -3.15
CA SER A 83 15.53 -4.05 -3.49
C SER A 83 15.37 -3.54 -4.94
N LEU A 84 14.46 -4.14 -5.72
CA LEU A 84 14.24 -3.77 -7.12
C LEU A 84 13.29 -2.55 -7.19
N PRO A 85 13.75 -1.40 -7.73
CA PRO A 85 12.99 -0.14 -7.65
C PRO A 85 11.72 -0.13 -8.50
N ASN A 86 11.67 -0.91 -9.59
CA ASN A 86 10.57 -0.95 -10.56
C ASN A 86 10.03 -2.37 -10.80
N GLY A 87 10.14 -3.24 -9.80
CA GLY A 87 9.66 -4.62 -9.88
C GLY A 87 8.22 -4.79 -9.38
N PRO A 88 7.62 -5.98 -9.57
CA PRO A 88 6.29 -6.31 -9.03
C PRO A 88 6.20 -6.22 -7.50
N HIS A 89 7.35 -6.07 -6.83
CA HIS A 89 7.48 -6.01 -5.37
C HIS A 89 7.74 -4.60 -4.83
N ALA A 90 7.80 -3.57 -5.68
CA ALA A 90 8.17 -2.22 -5.28
C ALA A 90 7.19 -1.59 -4.26
N ASP A 91 5.91 -1.95 -4.35
CA ASP A 91 4.85 -1.44 -3.47
C ASP A 91 4.63 -2.29 -2.20
N LEU A 92 5.37 -3.41 -2.04
CA LEU A 92 5.28 -4.28 -0.87
C LEU A 92 5.68 -3.54 0.43
N PRO A 93 5.25 -4.03 1.59
CA PRO A 93 5.67 -3.49 2.89
C PRO A 93 7.13 -3.85 3.24
N ILE A 94 8.07 -3.27 2.49
CA ILE A 94 9.51 -3.60 2.50
C ILE A 94 10.09 -3.60 3.93
N ALA A 95 9.78 -2.58 4.74
CA ALA A 95 10.31 -2.48 6.10
C ALA A 95 9.78 -3.60 7.02
N ALA A 96 8.52 -4.00 6.87
CA ALA A 96 7.94 -5.10 7.64
C ALA A 96 8.61 -6.41 7.27
N LEU A 97 8.67 -6.72 5.97
CA LEU A 97 9.29 -7.94 5.43
C LEU A 97 10.77 -8.06 5.78
N ARG A 98 11.53 -6.94 5.75
CA ARG A 98 12.94 -6.95 6.17
C ARG A 98 13.12 -7.23 7.66
N ARG A 99 12.21 -6.78 8.51
CA ARG A 99 12.27 -7.02 9.96
C ARG A 99 11.96 -8.48 10.32
N SER A 100 11.06 -9.11 9.58
CA SER A 100 10.73 -10.53 9.73
C SER A 100 11.68 -11.47 8.98
N SER A 101 12.68 -10.93 8.28
CA SER A 101 13.58 -11.70 7.40
C SER A 101 12.83 -12.46 6.29
N GLY A 102 11.74 -11.89 5.78
CA GLY A 102 10.85 -12.48 4.79
C GLY A 102 9.41 -12.59 5.29
N ALA A 103 8.63 -13.46 4.66
CA ALA A 103 7.26 -13.79 5.09
C ALA A 103 7.24 -14.69 6.32
N LEU A 104 6.11 -14.69 7.04
CA LEU A 104 5.75 -15.85 7.86
C LEU A 104 5.29 -17.01 6.96
N GLY A 105 5.34 -18.25 7.47
CA GLY A 105 4.82 -19.40 6.74
C GLY A 105 3.31 -19.25 6.48
N ASN A 106 2.88 -19.58 5.26
CA ASN A 106 1.48 -19.55 4.82
C ASN A 106 0.83 -18.16 4.97
N GLU A 107 1.63 -17.12 4.78
CA GLU A 107 1.20 -15.73 4.87
C GLU A 107 0.83 -15.19 3.49
N LEU A 108 -0.43 -14.78 3.36
CA LEU A 108 -0.96 -14.09 2.20
C LEU A 108 -1.04 -12.59 2.54
N LEU A 109 -0.33 -11.77 1.77
CA LEU A 109 -0.53 -10.33 1.82
C LEU A 109 -1.74 -9.97 0.98
N LEU A 110 -2.77 -9.42 1.62
CA LEU A 110 -3.88 -8.76 0.97
C LEU A 110 -3.62 -7.25 0.97
N SER A 111 -3.51 -6.64 -0.21
CA SER A 111 -3.18 -5.22 -0.40
C SER A 111 -4.41 -4.49 -0.91
N LEU A 112 -5.10 -3.76 -0.03
CA LEU A 112 -6.23 -2.92 -0.42
C LEU A 112 -5.72 -1.53 -0.77
N GLU A 113 -5.44 -1.31 -2.04
CA GLU A 113 -5.04 0.00 -2.55
C GLU A 113 -6.27 0.90 -2.74
N PHE A 114 -6.15 2.17 -2.34
CA PHE A 114 -7.18 3.16 -2.58
C PHE A 114 -6.61 4.56 -2.83
N ARG A 115 -7.45 5.40 -3.45
CA ARG A 115 -7.19 6.82 -3.66
C ARG A 115 -8.25 7.66 -2.96
N ILE A 116 -7.82 8.83 -2.50
CA ILE A 116 -8.69 9.83 -1.91
C ILE A 116 -8.81 11.06 -2.81
N GLN A 117 -9.85 11.84 -2.61
CA GLN A 117 -9.96 13.20 -3.13
C GLN A 117 -8.82 14.07 -2.57
N ARG A 118 -8.34 15.04 -3.36
CA ARG A 118 -7.28 15.97 -2.93
C ARG A 118 -7.87 17.20 -2.25
N ASN A 119 -8.74 17.00 -1.26
CA ASN A 119 -9.46 18.04 -0.54
C ASN A 119 -9.71 17.61 0.92
N GLU A 120 -10.44 18.43 1.68
CA GLU A 120 -10.79 18.13 3.08
C GLU A 120 -11.55 16.80 3.23
N GLY A 121 -12.48 16.48 2.33
CA GLY A 121 -13.23 15.22 2.36
C GLY A 121 -12.32 14.00 2.22
N GLY A 122 -11.33 14.06 1.33
CA GLY A 122 -10.34 12.99 1.20
C GLY A 122 -9.44 12.84 2.43
N LEU A 123 -9.10 13.95 3.10
CA LEU A 123 -8.35 13.89 4.36
C LEU A 123 -9.17 13.24 5.47
N ARG A 124 -10.47 13.56 5.58
CA ARG A 124 -11.39 12.88 6.51
C ARG A 124 -11.47 11.37 6.23
N ALA A 125 -11.53 10.97 4.96
CA ALA A 125 -11.49 9.56 4.56
C ALA A 125 -10.19 8.87 5.02
N ALA A 126 -9.04 9.51 4.82
CA ALA A 126 -7.75 8.98 5.25
C ALA A 126 -7.66 8.86 6.78
N GLU A 127 -8.17 9.84 7.53
CA GLU A 127 -8.23 9.79 8.99
C GLU A 127 -9.14 8.67 9.50
N PHE A 128 -10.33 8.52 8.91
CA PHE A 128 -11.27 7.45 9.24
C PHE A 128 -10.65 6.07 9.01
N LEU A 129 -10.05 5.84 7.83
CA LEU A 129 -9.41 4.57 7.51
C LEU A 129 -8.17 4.31 8.38
N SER A 130 -7.39 5.35 8.70
CA SER A 130 -6.26 5.24 9.63
C SER A 130 -6.72 4.78 11.02
N TRP A 131 -7.81 5.36 11.54
CA TRP A 131 -8.42 4.91 12.79
C TRP A 131 -8.93 3.47 12.68
N TRP A 132 -9.68 3.13 11.64
CA TRP A 132 -10.28 1.80 11.48
C TRP A 132 -9.21 0.71 11.41
N VAL A 133 -8.17 0.91 10.59
CA VAL A 133 -7.04 -0.02 10.50
C VAL A 133 -6.36 -0.18 11.85
N ARG A 134 -6.08 0.93 12.55
CA ARG A 134 -5.48 0.88 13.89
C ARG A 134 -6.33 0.08 14.88
N GLU A 135 -7.66 0.22 14.84
CA GLU A 135 -8.54 -0.57 15.70
C GLU A 135 -8.55 -2.06 15.31
N GLN A 136 -8.54 -2.40 14.02
CA GLN A 136 -8.37 -3.81 13.59
C GLN A 136 -7.05 -4.38 14.13
N SER A 137 -5.94 -3.63 14.04
CA SER A 137 -4.66 -4.08 14.58
C SER A 137 -4.68 -4.27 16.09
N ARG A 138 -5.39 -3.40 16.83
CA ARG A 138 -5.57 -3.55 18.29
C ARG A 138 -6.39 -4.79 18.66
N LEU A 139 -7.27 -5.24 17.76
CA LEU A 139 -8.05 -6.47 17.92
C LEU A 139 -7.27 -7.74 17.53
N GLY A 140 -6.00 -7.60 17.14
CA GLY A 140 -5.10 -8.72 16.84
C GLY A 140 -4.90 -9.01 15.36
N GLU A 141 -5.48 -8.21 14.47
CA GLU A 141 -5.23 -8.35 13.03
C GLU A 141 -3.85 -7.82 12.66
N ASN A 142 -3.13 -8.52 11.77
CA ASN A 142 -1.87 -8.03 11.24
C ASN A 142 -2.14 -7.05 10.09
N MET A 143 -2.68 -5.88 10.41
CA MET A 143 -3.03 -4.84 9.44
C MET A 143 -2.20 -3.57 9.64
N GLN A 144 -1.88 -2.87 8.56
CA GLN A 144 -1.30 -1.54 8.59
C GLN A 144 -1.77 -0.68 7.42
N LEU A 145 -1.82 0.63 7.62
CA LEU A 145 -2.06 1.60 6.56
C LEU A 145 -0.71 2.20 6.12
N ARG A 146 -0.44 2.23 4.82
CA ARG A 146 0.74 2.86 4.23
C ARG A 146 0.36 3.81 3.11
N THR A 147 1.26 4.75 2.85
CA THR A 147 1.24 5.58 1.65
C THR A 147 2.15 4.98 0.59
N LEU A 148 1.69 5.02 -0.67
CA LEU A 148 2.51 4.71 -1.84
C LEU A 148 2.70 6.00 -2.64
N GLY A 149 3.94 6.36 -2.91
CA GLY A 149 4.30 7.56 -3.66
C GLY A 149 5.42 7.25 -4.63
N GLN A 150 5.31 7.77 -5.84
CA GLN A 150 6.39 7.72 -6.82
C GLN A 150 7.46 8.77 -6.49
N PRO A 151 8.67 8.66 -7.07
CA PRO A 151 9.70 9.68 -6.95
C PRO A 151 9.16 11.10 -7.22
N PRO A 152 9.62 12.14 -6.50
CA PRO A 152 9.14 13.51 -6.68
C PRO A 152 9.31 14.06 -8.11
N MET A 153 10.32 13.56 -8.83
CA MET A 153 10.67 13.93 -10.21
C MET A 153 10.93 12.68 -11.04
N VAL A 154 10.44 12.62 -12.28
CA VAL A 154 10.76 11.57 -13.27
C VAL A 154 10.91 12.22 -14.63
N ALA A 155 11.99 11.91 -15.37
CA ALA A 155 12.26 12.47 -16.70
C ALA A 155 12.15 14.01 -16.81
N GLY A 156 12.48 14.73 -15.73
CA GLY A 156 12.40 16.20 -15.66
C GLY A 156 11.02 16.76 -15.29
N GLU A 157 10.02 15.91 -15.07
CA GLU A 157 8.66 16.34 -14.68
C GLU A 157 8.38 16.14 -13.19
N GLN A 158 7.65 17.09 -12.59
CA GLN A 158 7.21 17.03 -11.20
C GLN A 158 5.99 16.12 -11.01
N GLN A 159 6.12 15.16 -10.08
CA GLN A 159 5.09 14.17 -9.75
C GLN A 159 4.35 14.46 -8.43
N LEU A 160 4.93 15.31 -7.57
CA LEU A 160 4.37 15.63 -6.26
C LEU A 160 2.93 16.14 -6.36
N GLY A 161 2.08 15.64 -5.47
CA GLY A 161 0.67 15.99 -5.46
C GLY A 161 -0.16 15.30 -6.56
N ARG A 162 0.39 14.30 -7.27
CA ARG A 162 -0.33 13.52 -8.31
C ARG A 162 -0.26 12.01 -8.10
N THR A 163 0.80 11.52 -7.47
CA THR A 163 1.08 10.07 -7.42
C THR A 163 0.72 9.40 -6.11
N LEU A 164 0.38 10.17 -5.06
CA LEU A 164 0.00 9.62 -3.76
C LEU A 164 -1.20 8.67 -3.88
N ARG A 165 -1.01 7.46 -3.35
CA ARG A 165 -2.00 6.42 -3.11
C ARG A 165 -1.85 5.92 -1.68
N PHE A 166 -2.81 5.16 -1.22
CA PHE A 166 -2.79 4.52 0.08
C PHE A 166 -3.02 3.02 -0.11
N THR A 167 -2.46 2.21 0.78
CA THR A 167 -2.73 0.77 0.83
C THR A 167 -2.96 0.34 2.27
N ILE A 168 -3.98 -0.48 2.48
CA ILE A 168 -4.12 -1.26 3.70
C ILE A 168 -3.50 -2.62 3.41
N ASP A 169 -2.37 -2.90 4.05
CA ASP A 169 -1.79 -4.23 4.00
C ASP A 169 -2.37 -5.06 5.12
N TRP A 170 -2.82 -6.26 4.77
CA TRP A 170 -3.24 -7.26 5.73
C TRP A 170 -2.44 -8.53 5.51
N PHE A 171 -1.58 -8.85 6.49
CA PHE A 171 -0.79 -10.07 6.52
C PHE A 171 -1.66 -11.19 7.09
N TYR A 172 -2.47 -11.78 6.21
CA TYR A 172 -3.39 -12.84 6.59
C TYR A 172 -2.65 -14.18 6.63
N THR A 173 -2.74 -14.89 7.75
CA THR A 173 -2.15 -16.22 7.90
C THR A 173 -3.26 -17.26 8.03
N ASP A 174 -3.23 -18.26 7.16
CA ASP A 174 -4.07 -19.44 7.27
C ASP A 174 -3.24 -20.70 7.09
N THR A 175 -3.08 -21.45 8.18
CA THR A 175 -2.31 -22.68 8.18
C THR A 175 -2.96 -23.81 7.38
N SER A 176 -4.25 -23.70 7.06
CA SER A 176 -4.96 -24.66 6.21
C SER A 176 -4.82 -24.37 4.72
N GLU A 177 -4.34 -23.19 4.34
CA GLU A 177 -4.22 -22.72 2.94
C GLU A 177 -5.54 -22.83 2.16
N ASP A 178 -6.68 -22.68 2.85
CA ASP A 178 -8.00 -22.79 2.25
C ASP A 178 -8.50 -21.41 1.79
N MET A 179 -8.66 -21.26 0.48
CA MET A 179 -9.20 -20.03 -0.12
C MET A 179 -10.57 -19.67 0.44
N ALA A 180 -11.39 -20.63 0.86
CA ALA A 180 -12.68 -20.35 1.49
C ALA A 180 -12.53 -19.55 2.80
N ASN A 181 -11.48 -19.81 3.58
CA ASN A 181 -11.20 -19.05 4.80
C ASN A 181 -10.75 -17.63 4.47
N VAL A 182 -9.87 -17.47 3.47
CA VAL A 182 -9.45 -16.15 2.98
C VAL A 182 -10.66 -15.32 2.56
N LEU A 183 -11.53 -15.88 1.73
CA LEU A 183 -12.74 -15.20 1.25
C LEU A 183 -13.70 -14.87 2.40
N SER A 184 -13.93 -15.82 3.31
CA SER A 184 -14.74 -15.58 4.51
C SER A 184 -14.20 -14.43 5.36
N ALA A 185 -12.88 -14.38 5.55
CA ALA A 185 -12.21 -13.32 6.30
C ALA A 185 -12.36 -11.95 5.59
N ILE A 186 -12.17 -11.90 4.27
CA ILE A 186 -12.41 -10.72 3.44
C ILE A 186 -13.86 -10.24 3.58
N GLY A 187 -14.84 -11.15 3.49
CA GLY A 187 -16.26 -10.84 3.68
C GLY A 187 -16.58 -10.29 5.07
N GLY A 188 -15.93 -10.84 6.10
CA GLY A 188 -15.99 -10.33 7.47
C GLY A 188 -15.44 -8.90 7.60
N LYS A 189 -14.32 -8.59 6.94
CA LYS A 189 -13.77 -7.22 6.92
C LYS A 189 -14.65 -6.24 6.15
N ALA A 190 -15.26 -6.68 5.05
CA ALA A 190 -16.20 -5.86 4.31
C ALA A 190 -17.39 -5.44 5.19
N LEU A 191 -18.03 -6.41 5.86
CA LEU A 191 -19.11 -6.13 6.79
C LEU A 191 -18.67 -5.24 7.95
N ALA A 192 -17.50 -5.49 8.54
CA ALA A 192 -16.98 -4.68 9.63
C ALA A 192 -16.73 -3.21 9.22
N LEU A 193 -16.23 -2.98 8.00
CA LEU A 193 -16.01 -1.65 7.46
C LEU A 193 -17.34 -0.94 7.14
N GLU A 194 -18.30 -1.63 6.52
CA GLU A 194 -19.65 -1.10 6.27
C GLU A 194 -20.33 -0.63 7.56
N LEU A 195 -20.28 -1.46 8.61
CA LEU A 195 -20.85 -1.11 9.91
C LEU A 195 -20.16 0.10 10.54
N ALA A 196 -18.83 0.20 10.42
CA ALA A 196 -18.09 1.35 10.91
C ALA A 196 -18.45 2.63 10.12
N THR A 197 -18.51 2.55 8.79
CA THR A 197 -18.89 3.69 7.94
C THR A 197 -20.29 4.19 8.26
N GLU A 198 -21.27 3.28 8.45
CA GLU A 198 -22.63 3.66 8.83
C GLU A 198 -22.68 4.28 10.24
N MET A 199 -21.94 3.70 11.20
CA MET A 199 -21.88 4.19 12.58
C MET A 199 -21.34 5.62 12.67
N TYR A 200 -20.38 5.97 11.81
CA TYR A 200 -19.70 7.27 11.82
C TYR A 200 -20.06 8.16 10.63
N LYS A 201 -21.19 7.90 9.94
CA LYS A 201 -21.58 8.66 8.74
C LYS A 201 -21.70 10.17 8.96
N ASP A 202 -22.10 10.60 10.16
CA ASP A 202 -22.25 12.02 10.50
C ASP A 202 -20.91 12.75 10.67
N ALA A 203 -19.78 12.03 10.64
CA ALA A 203 -18.43 12.60 10.71
C ALA A 203 -17.88 13.06 9.35
N PHE A 204 -18.59 12.78 8.25
CA PHE A 204 -18.19 13.12 6.88
C PHE A 204 -18.92 14.36 6.35
#